data_AF-A0A7Z2VZC4-F1
#
_entry.id   AF-A0A7Z2VZC4-F1
#
_cell.length_a   1.000
_cell.length_b   1.000
_cell.length_c   1.000
_cell.angle_alpha   90.00
_cell.angle_beta   90.00
_cell.angle_gamma   90.00
#
_symmetry.space_group_name_H-M   'P 1'
#
loop_
_entity.id
_entity.type
_entity.pdbx_description
1 polymer ?
#
loop_
_entity_poly.entity_id
_entity_poly.type
_entity_poly.pdbx_seq_one_letter_code
_entity_poly.pdbx_strand_id
1 'polypeptide(L)'
;MPFSRTDFIALFALAPKPYAQYEATCGGKDKLYALFHTLGQVHFVRLVQGFYPDQLKSIMLGLSTLELQQVGNMTLPTLVSLREVNATWIKNVLRVLTNVSPVVSVQVAPNAIVQTLVHPARTNQLVTEVNANMQSPRNLIFDHKGICVAEINFSNHGMTATSGHAHIYPVGAMPITGHHVSGVPHFGQGDYPAEWRALPPGITPVRPLWT
;
A
#
# COMPACT_ATOMS: atom_id res chain seq x y z
N MET A 1 30.17 -4.25 -19.54
CA MET A 1 31.20 -3.91 -18.52
C MET A 1 30.71 -4.44 -17.17
N PRO A 2 31.56 -4.99 -16.30
CA PRO A 2 31.15 -5.37 -14.95
C PRO A 2 30.72 -4.12 -14.17
N PHE A 3 29.58 -4.18 -13.51
CA PHE A 3 29.05 -3.09 -12.69
C PHE A 3 29.98 -2.87 -11.49
N SER A 4 30.61 -1.70 -11.39
CA SER A 4 31.69 -1.50 -10.42
C SER A 4 31.16 -1.45 -8.98
N ARG A 5 32.04 -1.70 -8.00
CA ARG A 5 31.70 -1.56 -6.57
C ARG A 5 31.20 -0.15 -6.24
N THR A 6 31.81 0.86 -6.85
CA THR A 6 31.45 2.26 -6.66
C THR A 6 30.04 2.53 -7.21
N ASP A 7 29.72 2.01 -8.40
CA ASP A 7 28.40 2.15 -9.01
C ASP A 7 27.31 1.49 -8.15
N PHE A 8 27.63 0.35 -7.53
CA PHE A 8 26.70 -0.34 -6.63
C PHE A 8 26.42 0.42 -5.34
N ILE A 9 27.46 0.98 -4.71
CA ILE A 9 27.29 1.79 -3.50
C ILE A 9 26.50 3.07 -3.82
N ALA A 10 26.72 3.66 -5.00
CA ALA A 10 25.99 4.86 -5.43
C ALA A 10 24.47 4.64 -5.54
N LEU A 11 23.99 3.40 -5.73
CA LEU A 11 22.56 3.07 -5.71
C LEU A 11 21.88 3.40 -4.37
N PHE A 12 22.66 3.49 -3.28
CA PHE A 12 22.17 3.79 -1.94
C PHE A 12 22.17 5.30 -1.62
N ALA A 13 22.55 6.18 -2.57
CA ALA A 13 22.66 7.62 -2.32
C ALA A 13 21.36 8.27 -1.85
N LEU A 14 20.20 7.72 -2.25
CA LEU A 14 18.86 8.18 -1.85
C LEU A 14 18.19 7.23 -0.84
N ALA A 15 18.94 6.28 -0.30
CA ALA A 15 18.44 5.40 0.74
C ALA A 15 18.26 6.16 2.06
N PRO A 16 17.30 5.78 2.91
CA PRO A 16 17.09 6.43 4.19
C PRO A 16 18.23 6.19 5.20
N LYS A 17 19.15 5.25 4.94
CA LYS A 17 20.35 4.98 5.75
C LYS A 17 21.58 4.80 4.86
N PRO A 18 22.81 4.99 5.39
CA PRO A 18 24.03 4.73 4.62
C PRO A 18 24.17 3.25 4.22
N TYR A 19 24.82 2.99 3.08
CA TYR A 19 25.11 1.64 2.57
C TYR A 19 25.65 0.67 3.63
N ALA A 20 26.58 1.14 4.48
CA ALA A 20 27.20 0.32 5.52
C ALA A 20 26.19 -0.33 6.49
N GLN A 21 25.06 0.34 6.76
CA GLN A 21 24.00 -0.23 7.60
C GLN A 21 23.22 -1.32 6.87
N TYR A 22 22.93 -1.13 5.58
CA TYR A 22 22.31 -2.18 4.75
C TYR A 22 23.22 -3.39 4.63
N GLU A 23 24.50 -3.18 4.37
CA GLU A 23 25.49 -4.25 4.29
C GLU A 23 25.56 -5.05 5.60
N ALA A 24 25.62 -4.37 6.75
CA ALA A 24 25.65 -5.03 8.06
C ALA A 24 24.35 -5.80 8.35
N THR A 25 23.19 -5.21 8.07
CA THR A 25 21.89 -5.78 8.44
C THR A 25 21.43 -6.88 7.49
N CYS A 26 21.56 -6.68 6.17
CA CYS A 26 21.00 -7.55 5.13
C CYS A 26 21.87 -8.77 4.79
N GLY A 27 22.87 -9.09 5.62
CA GLY A 27 23.71 -10.27 5.47
C GLY A 27 24.90 -10.09 4.53
N GLY A 28 25.38 -8.84 4.37
CA GLY A 28 26.57 -8.50 3.61
C GLY A 28 26.31 -8.09 2.16
N LYS A 29 27.37 -7.62 1.51
CA LYS A 29 27.36 -7.16 0.12
C LYS A 29 26.83 -8.21 -0.84
N ASP A 30 27.26 -9.47 -0.70
CA ASP A 30 26.92 -10.52 -1.67
C ASP A 30 25.42 -10.81 -1.71
N LYS A 31 24.74 -10.70 -0.56
CA LYS A 31 23.28 -10.85 -0.48
C LYS A 31 22.55 -9.68 -1.16
N LEU A 32 23.01 -8.45 -0.94
CA LEU A 32 22.46 -7.28 -1.61
C LEU A 32 22.73 -7.31 -3.12
N TYR A 33 23.90 -7.79 -3.54
CA TYR A 33 24.29 -7.91 -4.95
C TYR A 33 23.49 -9.01 -5.66
N ALA A 34 23.28 -10.15 -5.00
CA ALA A 34 22.40 -11.21 -5.52
C ALA A 34 20.96 -10.71 -5.68
N LEU A 35 20.44 -9.94 -4.72
CA LEU A 35 19.12 -9.32 -4.82
C LEU A 35 19.04 -8.35 -6.00
N PHE A 36 20.05 -7.50 -6.17
CA PHE A 36 20.16 -6.57 -7.31
C PHE A 36 20.10 -7.30 -8.65
N HIS A 37 20.85 -8.39 -8.81
CA HIS A 37 20.82 -9.18 -10.04
C HIS A 37 19.49 -9.91 -10.27
N THR A 38 18.85 -10.37 -9.19
CA THR A 38 17.58 -11.08 -9.25
C THR A 38 16.43 -10.15 -9.64
N LEU A 39 16.41 -8.93 -9.09
CA LEU A 39 15.32 -7.96 -9.30
C LEU A 39 15.57 -7.00 -10.47
N GLY A 40 16.83 -6.83 -10.86
CA GLY A 40 17.27 -5.74 -11.74
C GLY A 40 17.38 -4.42 -10.99
N GLN A 41 18.11 -3.48 -11.61
CA GLN A 41 18.47 -2.21 -10.98
C GLN A 41 17.27 -1.36 -10.54
N VAL A 42 16.23 -1.25 -11.37
CA VAL A 42 15.07 -0.38 -11.10
C VAL A 42 14.35 -0.80 -9.82
N HIS A 43 13.95 -2.06 -9.70
CA HIS A 43 13.26 -2.57 -8.52
C HIS A 43 14.17 -2.55 -7.29
N PHE A 44 15.43 -2.93 -7.43
CA PHE A 44 16.38 -2.90 -6.31
C PHE A 44 16.54 -1.50 -5.71
N VAL A 45 16.77 -0.49 -6.56
CA VAL A 45 16.92 0.91 -6.12
C VAL A 45 15.64 1.38 -5.43
N ARG A 46 14.46 1.03 -5.95
CA ARG A 46 13.18 1.37 -5.32
C ARG A 46 13.05 0.78 -3.92
N LEU A 47 13.36 -0.50 -3.74
CA LEU A 47 13.31 -1.14 -2.43
C LEU A 47 14.29 -0.50 -1.43
N VAL A 48 15.51 -0.21 -1.88
CA VAL A 48 16.54 0.44 -1.05
C VAL A 48 16.16 1.88 -0.67
N GLN A 49 15.53 2.64 -1.56
CA GLN A 49 14.99 3.98 -1.27
C GLN A 49 13.77 3.95 -0.33
N GLY A 50 13.00 2.87 -0.40
CA GLY A 50 11.74 2.72 0.32
C GLY A 50 11.89 2.31 1.78
N PHE A 51 12.76 1.34 2.05
CA PHE A 51 12.79 0.61 3.32
C PHE A 51 14.02 0.90 4.15
N TYR A 52 13.87 0.90 5.48
CA TYR A 52 15.01 0.81 6.39
C TYR A 52 15.70 -0.56 6.30
N PRO A 53 16.97 -0.69 6.71
CA PRO A 53 17.74 -1.93 6.61
C PRO A 53 17.03 -3.16 7.20
N ASP A 54 16.42 -3.04 8.38
CA ASP A 54 15.74 -4.17 9.05
C ASP A 54 14.51 -4.64 8.28
N GLN A 55 13.70 -3.71 7.76
CA GLN A 55 12.55 -4.03 6.92
C GLN A 55 12.96 -4.56 5.56
N LEU A 56 14.03 -4.01 4.95
CA LEU A 56 14.58 -4.55 3.70
C LEU A 56 15.01 -6.01 3.91
N LYS A 57 15.74 -6.30 5.00
CA LYS A 57 16.09 -7.67 5.38
C LYS A 57 14.84 -8.53 5.59
N SER A 58 13.83 -8.01 6.29
CA SER A 58 12.57 -8.74 6.52
C SER A 58 11.93 -9.15 5.20
N ILE A 59 11.75 -8.22 4.26
CA ILE A 59 11.11 -8.52 2.96
C ILE A 59 11.97 -9.41 2.08
N MET A 60 13.31 -9.25 2.10
CA MET A 60 14.23 -10.13 1.38
C MET A 60 14.12 -11.59 1.82
N LEU A 61 13.82 -11.84 3.09
CA LEU A 61 13.69 -13.19 3.65
C LEU A 61 12.27 -13.74 3.54
N GLY A 62 11.25 -12.88 3.62
CA GLY A 62 9.86 -13.30 3.72
C GLY A 62 9.06 -13.28 2.41
N LEU A 63 9.53 -12.54 1.40
CA LEU A 63 8.86 -12.41 0.10
C LEU A 63 9.59 -13.20 -0.99
N SER A 64 8.80 -13.75 -1.91
CA SER A 64 9.30 -14.33 -3.16
C SER A 64 9.82 -13.24 -4.11
N THR A 65 10.58 -13.63 -5.14
CA THR A 65 11.06 -12.71 -6.18
C THR A 65 9.92 -11.94 -6.84
N LEU A 66 8.80 -12.60 -7.14
CA LEU A 66 7.64 -11.95 -7.76
C LEU A 66 7.02 -10.91 -6.82
N GLU A 67 6.85 -11.25 -5.53
CA GLU A 67 6.33 -10.33 -4.52
C GLU A 67 7.28 -9.12 -4.33
N LEU A 68 8.60 -9.34 -4.34
CA LEU A 68 9.59 -8.24 -4.28
C LEU A 68 9.55 -7.34 -5.51
N GLN A 69 9.34 -7.89 -6.71
CA GLN A 69 9.15 -7.11 -7.94
C GLN A 69 7.85 -6.31 -7.88
N GLN A 70 6.75 -6.89 -7.39
CA GLN A 70 5.49 -6.17 -7.19
C GLN A 70 5.67 -4.99 -6.23
N VAL A 71 6.34 -5.19 -5.09
CA VAL A 71 6.66 -4.10 -4.17
C VAL A 71 7.58 -3.08 -4.83
N GLY A 72 8.62 -3.51 -5.54
CA GLY A 72 9.56 -2.64 -6.24
C GLY A 72 8.93 -1.80 -7.37
N ASN A 73 7.74 -2.17 -7.85
CA ASN A 73 6.96 -1.41 -8.81
C ASN A 73 6.06 -0.35 -8.15
N MET A 74 5.91 -0.37 -6.82
CA MET A 74 5.10 0.62 -6.12
C MET A 74 5.72 2.01 -6.17
N THR A 75 4.89 3.03 -6.04
CA THR A 75 5.37 4.41 -5.97
C THR A 75 6.24 4.64 -4.74
N LEU A 76 7.20 5.57 -4.83
CA LEU A 76 8.07 5.90 -3.69
C LEU A 76 7.27 6.35 -2.46
N PRO A 77 6.23 7.22 -2.54
CA PRO A 77 5.39 7.56 -1.39
C PRO A 77 4.77 6.34 -0.68
N THR A 78 4.35 5.32 -1.44
CA THR A 78 3.84 4.07 -0.88
C THR A 78 4.94 3.26 -0.22
N LEU A 79 6.09 3.11 -0.87
CA LEU A 79 7.24 2.45 -0.26
C LEU A 79 7.69 3.14 1.04
N VAL A 80 7.68 4.48 1.06
CA VAL A 80 7.95 5.29 2.25
C VAL A 80 6.93 5.01 3.34
N SER A 81 5.64 4.88 3.01
CA SER A 81 4.59 4.52 3.98
C SER A 81 4.74 3.09 4.50
N LEU A 82 5.36 2.19 3.73
CA LEU A 82 5.63 0.80 4.09
C LEU A 82 6.94 0.61 4.87
N ARG A 83 7.75 1.65 5.07
CA ARG A 83 9.14 1.52 5.54
C ARG A 83 9.34 0.84 6.89
N GLU A 84 8.29 0.73 7.71
CA GLU A 84 8.33 0.13 9.04
C GLU A 84 7.57 -1.20 9.13
N VAL A 85 6.83 -1.61 8.08
CA VAL A 85 6.06 -2.86 8.09
C VAL A 85 6.94 -4.07 7.75
N ASN A 86 6.58 -5.22 8.31
CA ASN A 86 7.31 -6.47 8.09
C ASN A 86 6.81 -7.23 6.84
N ALA A 87 7.56 -8.26 6.43
CA ALA A 87 7.24 -9.06 5.25
C ALA A 87 5.87 -9.76 5.33
N THR A 88 5.47 -10.26 6.50
CA THR A 88 4.18 -10.93 6.68
C THR A 88 3.02 -9.97 6.37
N TRP A 89 3.12 -8.73 6.84
CA TRP A 89 2.12 -7.70 6.58
C TRP A 89 2.05 -7.36 5.09
N ILE A 90 3.21 -7.12 4.45
CA ILE A 90 3.28 -6.81 3.01
C ILE A 90 2.73 -7.96 2.17
N LYS A 91 3.10 -9.19 2.49
CA LYS A 91 2.59 -10.39 1.81
C LYS A 91 1.07 -10.47 1.84
N ASN A 92 0.47 -10.17 2.98
CA ASN A 92 -0.97 -10.16 3.09
C ASN A 92 -1.60 -8.98 2.34
N VAL A 93 -0.96 -7.81 2.26
CA VAL A 93 -1.41 -6.72 1.38
C VAL A 93 -1.41 -7.15 -0.07
N LEU A 94 -0.32 -7.74 -0.56
CA LEU A 94 -0.24 -8.20 -1.95
C LEU A 94 -1.34 -9.21 -2.27
N ARG A 95 -1.72 -10.06 -1.31
CA ARG A 95 -2.88 -10.97 -1.44
C ARG A 95 -4.20 -10.22 -1.54
N VAL A 96 -4.43 -9.17 -0.76
CA VAL A 96 -5.64 -8.35 -0.88
C VAL A 96 -5.68 -7.68 -2.26
N LEU A 97 -4.59 -7.03 -2.65
CA LEU A 97 -4.46 -6.34 -3.94
C LEU A 97 -4.70 -7.27 -5.14
N THR A 98 -4.30 -8.54 -5.03
CA THR A 98 -4.42 -9.51 -6.13
C THR A 98 -5.79 -10.20 -6.17
N ASN A 99 -6.41 -10.46 -5.01
CA ASN A 99 -7.57 -11.36 -4.93
C ASN A 99 -8.90 -10.65 -4.66
N VAL A 100 -8.91 -9.34 -4.44
CA VAL A 100 -10.13 -8.60 -4.10
C VAL A 100 -10.53 -7.68 -5.25
N SER A 101 -11.55 -8.12 -5.98
CA SER A 101 -12.20 -7.37 -7.05
C SER A 101 -13.68 -7.21 -6.72
N PRO A 102 -14.09 -6.11 -6.07
CA PRO A 102 -15.50 -5.89 -5.77
C PRO A 102 -16.30 -5.79 -7.08
N VAL A 103 -17.39 -6.54 -7.17
CA VAL A 103 -18.18 -6.69 -8.42
C VAL A 103 -19.41 -5.77 -8.41
N VAL A 104 -19.84 -5.35 -7.22
CA VAL A 104 -21.05 -4.54 -7.03
C VAL A 104 -20.68 -3.26 -6.29
N SER A 105 -21.10 -2.12 -6.83
CA SER A 105 -21.02 -0.82 -6.15
C SER A 105 -22.36 -0.47 -5.53
N VAL A 106 -22.35 -0.07 -4.26
CA VAL A 106 -23.54 0.37 -3.52
C VAL A 106 -23.29 1.71 -2.85
N GLN A 107 -24.34 2.52 -2.75
CA GLN A 107 -24.32 3.80 -2.05
C GLN A 107 -24.95 3.65 -0.66
N VAL A 108 -24.37 4.29 0.34
CA VAL A 108 -24.91 4.35 1.70
C VAL A 108 -24.78 5.75 2.27
N ALA A 109 -25.64 6.10 3.23
CA ALA A 109 -25.49 7.32 4.01
C ALA A 109 -24.17 7.32 4.81
N PRO A 110 -23.62 8.49 5.17
CA PRO A 110 -22.37 8.56 5.93
C PRO A 110 -22.54 7.86 7.28
N ASN A 111 -21.53 7.13 7.74
CA ASN A 111 -21.55 6.37 8.99
C ASN A 111 -22.62 5.25 9.06
N ALA A 112 -23.34 4.95 7.97
CA ALA A 112 -24.32 3.86 7.94
C ALA A 112 -23.66 2.47 8.08
N ILE A 113 -22.36 2.40 7.79
CA ILE A 113 -21.56 1.20 8.04
C ILE A 113 -20.76 1.44 9.30
N VAL A 114 -21.17 0.78 10.39
CA VAL A 114 -20.28 0.58 11.54
C VAL A 114 -19.16 -0.30 11.04
N GLN A 115 -17.98 0.26 10.85
CA GLN A 115 -16.81 -0.43 10.34
C GLN A 115 -16.34 -1.52 11.34
N THR A 116 -17.01 -2.67 11.29
CA THR A 116 -16.66 -3.91 11.98
C THR A 116 -15.96 -4.82 10.99
N LEU A 117 -15.13 -5.74 11.50
CA LEU A 117 -14.34 -6.66 10.69
C LEU A 117 -15.17 -7.44 9.65
N VAL A 118 -16.48 -7.62 9.84
CA VAL A 118 -17.30 -8.47 8.97
C VAL A 118 -18.71 -7.89 8.80
N HIS A 119 -19.11 -7.71 7.55
CA HIS A 119 -20.45 -7.39 7.09
C HIS A 119 -20.88 -8.43 6.03
N PRO A 120 -21.51 -9.55 6.42
CA PRO A 120 -21.85 -10.62 5.49
C PRO A 120 -22.77 -10.18 4.34
N ALA A 121 -23.55 -9.12 4.51
CA ALA A 121 -24.39 -8.54 3.46
C ALA A 121 -23.60 -7.73 2.40
N ARG A 122 -22.29 -7.51 2.62
CA ARG A 122 -21.40 -6.69 1.79
C ARG A 122 -20.34 -7.51 1.07
N THR A 123 -20.54 -8.81 0.90
CA THR A 123 -19.59 -9.69 0.21
C THR A 123 -19.27 -9.22 -1.21
N ASN A 124 -17.98 -9.08 -1.54
CA ASN A 124 -17.49 -8.59 -2.83
C ASN A 124 -18.09 -7.24 -3.26
N GLN A 125 -18.32 -6.32 -2.31
CA GLN A 125 -18.89 -5.00 -2.60
C GLN A 125 -17.87 -3.87 -2.42
N LEU A 126 -18.00 -2.88 -3.28
CA LEU A 126 -17.50 -1.53 -3.06
C LEU A 126 -18.65 -0.71 -2.50
N VAL A 127 -18.48 -0.15 -1.31
CA VAL A 127 -19.48 0.72 -0.70
C VAL A 127 -18.99 2.16 -0.72
N THR A 128 -19.71 3.02 -1.42
CA THR A 128 -19.47 4.47 -1.44
C THR A 128 -20.34 5.12 -0.37
N GLU A 129 -19.71 5.74 0.62
CA GLU A 129 -20.43 6.64 1.53
C GLU A 129 -20.74 7.94 0.79
N VAL A 130 -21.97 8.44 0.90
CA VAL A 130 -22.44 9.64 0.19
C VAL A 130 -23.12 10.59 1.17
N ASN A 131 -22.65 11.83 1.24
CA ASN A 131 -23.26 12.88 2.05
C ASN A 131 -24.46 13.54 1.34
N ALA A 132 -25.18 14.43 2.04
CA ALA A 132 -26.36 15.11 1.51
C ALA A 132 -26.09 15.97 0.25
N ASN A 133 -24.83 16.30 -0.04
CA ASN A 133 -24.41 17.08 -1.19
C ASN A 133 -23.97 16.21 -2.38
N MET A 134 -24.24 14.90 -2.37
CA MET A 134 -23.75 13.96 -3.38
C MET A 134 -22.21 13.88 -3.45
N GLN A 135 -21.56 14.07 -2.31
CA GLN A 135 -20.11 13.94 -2.19
C GLN A 135 -19.73 12.74 -1.33
N SER A 136 -18.65 12.06 -1.70
CA SER A 136 -18.13 10.90 -1.01
C SER A 136 -16.86 11.22 -0.22
N PRO A 137 -16.84 10.97 1.11
CA PRO A 137 -15.62 11.04 1.89
C PRO A 137 -14.72 9.81 1.68
N ARG A 138 -15.30 8.66 1.28
CA ARG A 138 -14.56 7.41 1.08
C ARG A 138 -15.35 6.32 0.36
N ASN A 139 -14.61 5.38 -0.21
CA ASN A 139 -15.10 4.05 -0.56
C ASN A 139 -14.56 2.99 0.43
N LEU A 140 -15.37 1.98 0.73
CA LEU A 140 -15.00 0.80 1.51
C LEU A 140 -15.01 -0.44 0.62
N ILE A 141 -13.99 -1.27 0.74
CA ILE A 141 -13.81 -2.47 -0.08
C ILE A 141 -13.99 -3.71 0.77
N PHE A 142 -14.92 -4.56 0.39
CA PHE A 142 -15.25 -5.79 1.08
C PHE A 142 -14.88 -7.02 0.25
N ASP A 143 -14.27 -8.02 0.89
CA ASP A 143 -13.91 -9.29 0.26
C ASP A 143 -15.10 -10.28 0.17
N HIS A 144 -14.84 -11.48 -0.33
CA HIS A 144 -15.84 -12.55 -0.49
C HIS A 144 -16.46 -13.05 0.81
N LYS A 145 -15.88 -12.73 1.97
CA LYS A 145 -16.41 -13.05 3.31
C LYS A 145 -17.15 -11.87 3.92
N GLY A 146 -17.22 -10.74 3.21
CA GLY A 146 -17.77 -9.49 3.72
C GLY A 146 -16.83 -8.82 4.71
N ILE A 147 -15.53 -9.12 4.68
CA ILE A 147 -14.53 -8.45 5.51
C ILE A 147 -14.14 -7.14 4.83
N CYS A 148 -14.15 -6.03 5.58
CA CYS A 148 -13.63 -4.75 5.07
C CYS A 148 -12.09 -4.85 4.99
N VAL A 149 -11.54 -4.87 3.79
CA VAL A 149 -10.11 -5.10 3.52
C VAL A 149 -9.39 -3.88 3.00
N ALA A 150 -10.11 -2.83 2.60
CA ALA A 150 -9.50 -1.54 2.26
C ALA A 150 -10.50 -0.38 2.38
N GLU A 151 -9.95 0.82 2.48
CA GLU A 151 -10.67 2.10 2.34
C GLU A 151 -9.94 2.95 1.29
N ILE A 152 -10.68 3.58 0.38
CA ILE A 152 -10.18 4.71 -0.43
C ILE A 152 -10.66 5.99 0.24
N ASN A 153 -9.73 6.79 0.73
CA ASN A 153 -10.05 8.00 1.48
C ASN A 153 -9.90 9.24 0.59
N PHE A 154 -10.98 10.04 0.50
CA PHE A 154 -11.02 11.25 -0.32
C PHE A 154 -10.75 12.53 0.49
N SER A 155 -10.21 12.39 1.70
CA SER A 155 -9.76 13.48 2.56
C SER A 155 -8.23 13.49 2.69
N ASN A 156 -7.66 14.69 2.81
CA ASN A 156 -6.20 14.85 2.96
C ASN A 156 -5.83 14.88 4.44
N HIS A 157 -4.82 14.12 4.84
CA HIS A 157 -4.38 14.06 6.24
C HIS A 157 -2.88 13.78 6.43
N GLY A 158 -2.03 14.11 5.44
CA GLY A 158 -0.57 13.95 5.54
C GLY A 158 0.12 14.00 4.18
N MET A 159 1.46 14.00 4.17
CA MET A 159 2.24 14.16 2.92
C MET A 159 2.04 13.03 1.91
N THR A 160 1.77 11.81 2.38
CA THR A 160 1.51 10.63 1.52
C THR A 160 0.02 10.32 1.37
N ALA A 161 -0.85 11.17 1.92
CA ALA A 161 -2.29 10.96 2.04
C ALA A 161 -3.05 12.03 1.24
N THR A 162 -2.82 12.08 -0.08
CA THR A 162 -3.59 12.91 -1.03
C THR A 162 -4.97 12.32 -1.27
N SER A 163 -5.96 13.11 -1.66
CA SER A 163 -7.31 12.61 -1.92
C SER A 163 -7.31 11.44 -2.90
N GLY A 164 -7.94 10.33 -2.52
CA GLY A 164 -7.99 9.08 -3.29
C GLY A 164 -6.87 8.08 -2.96
N HIS A 165 -6.07 8.28 -1.91
CA HIS A 165 -5.15 7.25 -1.43
C HIS A 165 -5.94 6.09 -0.79
N ALA A 166 -5.32 4.90 -0.77
CA ALA A 166 -5.89 3.75 -0.10
C ALA A 166 -5.22 3.44 1.24
N HIS A 167 -6.01 2.88 2.15
CA HIS A 167 -5.55 2.11 3.29
C HIS A 167 -5.96 0.66 3.10
N ILE A 168 -5.03 -0.27 3.28
CA ILE A 168 -5.26 -1.71 3.09
C ILE A 168 -5.14 -2.41 4.45
N TYR A 169 -6.10 -3.28 4.76
CA TYR A 169 -6.29 -3.94 6.05
C TYR A 169 -6.08 -5.46 5.94
N PRO A 170 -4.83 -5.91 5.79
CA PRO A 170 -4.51 -7.31 5.45
C PRO A 170 -4.80 -8.34 6.55
N VAL A 171 -5.00 -7.91 7.80
CA VAL A 171 -5.21 -8.78 8.97
C VAL A 171 -6.60 -8.65 9.57
N GLY A 172 -7.56 -8.08 8.83
CA GLY A 172 -8.83 -7.70 9.42
C GLY A 172 -8.58 -6.65 10.50
N ALA A 173 -8.29 -5.43 10.09
CA ALA A 173 -8.27 -4.32 11.04
C ALA A 173 -9.70 -3.83 11.20
N MET A 174 -10.12 -3.52 12.43
CA MET A 174 -11.26 -2.62 12.62
C MET A 174 -10.87 -1.30 11.96
N PRO A 175 -11.61 -0.84 10.94
CA PRO A 175 -11.53 0.55 10.59
C PRO A 175 -12.23 1.28 11.74
N ILE A 176 -11.50 1.56 12.83
CA ILE A 176 -12.07 2.27 13.97
C ILE A 176 -12.42 3.65 13.44
N THR A 177 -13.72 3.86 13.33
CA THR A 177 -14.38 5.10 12.95
C THR A 177 -13.71 6.29 13.63
N GLY A 178 -13.19 7.21 12.82
CA GLY A 178 -12.69 8.52 13.25
C GLY A 178 -11.21 8.53 13.63
N HIS A 179 -10.39 9.11 12.75
CA HIS A 179 -8.94 9.31 12.91
C HIS A 179 -8.09 8.04 13.06
N HIS A 180 -7.23 7.85 12.06
CA HIS A 180 -5.98 7.10 12.05
C HIS A 180 -5.60 6.52 13.42
N VAL A 181 -5.75 5.20 13.59
CA VAL A 181 -4.69 4.52 14.34
C VAL A 181 -3.40 4.85 13.57
N SER A 182 -2.59 5.70 14.18
CA SER A 182 -1.29 6.11 13.65
C SER A 182 -0.57 4.87 13.11
N GLY A 183 -0.14 4.91 11.84
CA GLY A 183 0.71 3.87 11.25
C GLY A 183 0.08 2.92 10.23
N VAL A 184 -1.16 3.12 9.75
CA VAL A 184 -1.64 2.37 8.56
C VAL A 184 -1.01 2.97 7.30
N PRO A 185 -0.30 2.18 6.48
CA PRO A 185 0.35 2.68 5.27
C PRO A 185 -0.64 3.29 4.25
N HIS A 186 -0.17 4.31 3.52
CA HIS A 186 -0.90 4.92 2.41
C HIS A 186 -0.45 4.34 1.08
N PHE A 187 -1.42 3.99 0.24
CA PHE A 187 -1.18 3.50 -1.13
C PHE A 187 -1.61 4.55 -2.14
N GLY A 188 -0.70 4.90 -3.05
CA GLY A 188 -0.94 5.86 -4.11
C GLY A 188 -1.83 5.29 -5.22
N GLN A 189 -2.34 6.18 -6.08
CA GLN A 189 -3.27 5.86 -7.17
C GLN A 189 -2.89 4.64 -8.03
N GLY A 190 -1.59 4.46 -8.28
CA GLY A 190 -1.06 3.40 -9.14
C GLY A 190 -0.79 2.08 -8.42
N ASP A 191 -0.90 2.06 -7.09
CA ASP A 191 -0.47 0.94 -6.25
C ASP A 191 -1.65 0.07 -5.76
N TYR A 192 -2.87 0.37 -6.23
CA TYR A 192 -4.09 -0.39 -5.97
C TYR A 192 -5.03 -0.39 -7.20
N PRO A 193 -6.00 -1.31 -7.29
CA PRO A 193 -6.89 -1.42 -8.45
C PRO A 193 -7.75 -0.16 -8.67
N ALA A 194 -7.79 0.33 -9.91
CA ALA A 194 -8.45 1.60 -10.23
C ALA A 194 -9.96 1.58 -9.94
N GLU A 195 -10.61 0.43 -10.00
CA GLU A 195 -12.01 0.23 -9.68
C GLU A 195 -12.33 0.52 -8.20
N TRP A 196 -11.37 0.38 -7.28
CA TRP A 196 -11.61 0.65 -5.86
C TRP A 196 -11.93 2.14 -5.60
N ARG A 197 -11.39 3.04 -6.41
CA ARG A 197 -11.65 4.49 -6.32
C ARG A 197 -12.78 4.96 -7.23
N ALA A 198 -13.44 4.06 -7.95
CA ALA A 198 -14.56 4.44 -8.79
C ALA A 198 -15.69 5.00 -7.93
N LEU A 199 -16.30 6.09 -8.40
CA LEU A 199 -17.49 6.67 -7.78
C LEU A 199 -18.69 6.40 -8.68
N PRO A 200 -19.88 6.14 -8.10
CA PRO A 200 -21.12 6.04 -8.87
C PRO A 200 -21.42 7.33 -9.66
N PRO A 201 -22.20 7.25 -10.75
CA PRO A 201 -22.61 8.42 -11.50
C PRO A 201 -23.27 9.48 -10.61
N GLY A 202 -22.88 10.75 -10.80
CA GLY A 202 -23.41 11.89 -10.03
C GLY A 202 -22.79 12.06 -8.63
N ILE A 203 -21.86 11.19 -8.22
CA ILE A 203 -21.11 11.34 -6.97
C ILE A 203 -19.73 11.92 -7.25
N THR A 204 -19.33 12.91 -6.45
CA THR A 204 -17.98 13.51 -6.49
C THR A 204 -17.22 13.21 -5.20
N PRO A 205 -15.89 13.17 -5.19
CA PRO A 205 -15.16 13.08 -3.93
C PRO A 205 -15.26 14.40 -3.14
N VAL A 206 -15.21 14.34 -1.81
CA VAL A 206 -15.22 15.57 -0.96
C VAL A 206 -14.04 16.51 -1.23
N ARG A 207 -12.95 15.99 -1.80
CA ARG A 207 -11.84 16.77 -2.38
C ARG A 207 -11.51 16.21 -3.76
N PRO A 208 -11.18 17.06 -4.76
CA PRO A 208 -10.70 16.58 -6.05
C PRO A 208 -9.58 15.56 -5.87
N LEU A 209 -9.63 14.47 -6.64
CA LEU A 209 -8.62 13.43 -6.53
C LEU A 209 -7.23 14.04 -6.78
N TRP A 210 -6.24 13.56 -6.02
CA TRP A 210 -4.83 13.93 -6.17
C TRP A 210 -4.50 15.39 -5.82
N THR A 211 -5.40 16.06 -5.08
CA THR A 211 -5.15 17.35 -4.44
C THR A 211 -4.98 17.22 -2.94
#